data_AF-A0A1J4YV52-F1
#
_entry.id   AF-A0A1J4YV52-F1
#
_cell.length_a   1.000
_cell.length_b   1.000
_cell.length_c   1.000
_cell.angle_alpha   90.00
_cell.angle_beta   90.00
_cell.angle_gamma   90.00
#
_symmetry.space_group_name_H-M   'P 1'
#
loop_
_entity.id
_entity.type
_entity.pdbx_description
1 polymer ?
#
loop_
_entity_poly.entity_id
_entity_poly.type
_entity_poly.pdbx_seq_one_letter_code
_entity_poly.pdbx_strand_id
1 'polypeptide(L)' 'MKEIQKEAPPDFKEIRAEREKYGLSQTRAGELVHVSCRTWQQWEAAPEIKSHQKMHPAFWELFQIKAKRLKK' A
#
# COMPACT_ATOMS: atom_id res chain seq x y z
N MET A 1 -6.46 1.05 29.30
CA MET A 1 -5.67 1.43 28.11
C MET A 1 -5.89 0.34 27.08
N LYS A 2 -6.33 0.65 25.85
CA LYS A 2 -6.45 -0.39 24.82
C LYS A 2 -5.05 -0.77 24.36
N GLU A 3 -4.77 -2.06 24.36
CA GLU A 3 -3.52 -2.63 23.85
C GLU A 3 -3.36 -2.21 22.38
N ILE A 4 -2.25 -1.55 22.05
CA ILE A 4 -1.95 -1.17 20.67
C ILE A 4 -1.44 -2.44 19.98
N GLN A 5 -2.34 -3.16 19.32
CA GLN A 5 -1.96 -4.29 18.47
C GLN A 5 -1.18 -3.74 17.28
N LYS A 6 0.07 -4.17 17.14
CA LYS A 6 0.93 -3.80 16.01
C LYS A 6 0.41 -4.52 14.76
N GLU A 7 -0.17 -3.77 13.83
CA GLU A 7 -0.62 -4.35 12.55
C GLU A 7 0.57 -4.92 11.78
N ALA A 8 0.40 -6.14 11.27
CA ALA A 8 1.39 -6.76 10.40
C ALA A 8 1.49 -5.98 9.09
N PRO A 9 2.68 -5.87 8.46
CA PRO A 9 2.82 -5.30 7.13
C PRO A 9 1.89 -6.03 6.14
N PRO A 10 1.19 -5.33 5.24
CA PRO A 10 0.34 -5.98 4.25
C PRO A 10 1.18 -6.82 3.29
N ASP A 11 0.60 -7.91 2.78
CA ASP A 11 1.20 -8.71 1.72
C ASP A 11 1.19 -7.95 0.38
N PHE A 12 2.15 -8.26 -0.50
CA PHE A 12 2.26 -7.61 -1.81
C PHE A 12 0.99 -7.83 -2.67
N LYS A 13 0.32 -8.99 -2.50
CA LYS A 13 -0.95 -9.28 -3.16
C LYS A 13 -2.09 -8.42 -2.61
N GLU A 14 -2.12 -8.20 -1.30
CA GLU A 14 -3.13 -7.35 -0.65
C GLU A 14 -3.00 -5.89 -1.10
N ILE A 15 -1.77 -5.38 -1.17
CA ILE A 15 -1.48 -4.04 -1.69
C ILE A 15 -2.02 -3.88 -3.11
N ARG A 16 -1.73 -4.85 -3.98
CA ARG A 16 -2.19 -4.87 -5.37
C ARG A 16 -3.71 -4.95 -5.47
N ALA A 17 -4.33 -5.88 -4.73
CA ALA A 17 -5.77 -6.10 -4.75
C ALA A 17 -6.55 -4.85 -4.30
N GLU A 18 -6.09 -4.19 -3.23
CA GLU A 18 -6.75 -2.98 -2.73
C GLU A 18 -6.58 -1.82 -3.72
N ARG A 19 -5.41 -1.67 -4.36
CA ARG A 19 -5.22 -0.70 -5.44
C ARG A 19 -6.19 -0.93 -6.60
N GLU A 20 -6.29 -2.16 -7.07
CA GLU A 20 -7.16 -2.54 -8.18
C GLU A 20 -8.65 -2.36 -7.83
N LYS A 21 -9.06 -2.64 -6.59
CA LYS A 21 -10.40 -2.38 -6.05
C LYS A 21 -10.83 -0.91 -6.12
N TYR A 22 -9.88 0.02 -6.04
CA TYR A 22 -10.11 1.46 -6.22
C TYR A 22 -9.83 1.96 -7.64
N GLY A 23 -9.49 1.08 -8.58
CA GLY A 23 -9.22 1.45 -9.97
C GLY A 23 -8.00 2.36 -10.14
N LEU A 24 -7.05 2.31 -9.20
CA LEU A 24 -5.88 3.19 -9.20
C LEU A 24 -4.73 2.59 -10.03
N SER A 25 -4.04 3.44 -10.78
CA SER A 25 -2.73 3.11 -11.33
C SER A 25 -1.68 3.08 -10.22
N GLN A 26 -0.56 2.37 -10.44
CA GLN A 26 0.55 2.33 -9.48
C GLN A 26 1.11 3.73 -9.18
N THR A 27 1.18 4.61 -10.20
CA THR A 27 1.59 6.00 -10.02
C THR A 27 0.65 6.77 -9.11
N ARG A 28 -0.67 6.71 -9.36
CA ARG A 28 -1.66 7.41 -8.51
C ARG A 28 -1.65 6.88 -7.08
N ALA A 29 -1.45 5.57 -6.89
CA ALA A 29 -1.37 4.98 -5.56
C ALA A 29 -0.12 5.46 -4.79
N GLY A 30 1.02 5.56 -5.46
CA GLY A 30 2.23 6.17 -4.90
C GLY A 30 2.02 7.65 -4.51
N GLU A 31 1.39 8.42 -5.39
CA GLU A 31 1.06 9.84 -5.13
C GLU A 31 0.14 10.01 -3.92
N LEU A 32 -0.84 9.12 -3.72
CA LEU A 32 -1.73 9.16 -2.55
C LEU A 32 -0.95 9.11 -1.23
N VAL A 33 0.14 8.36 -1.17
CA VAL A 33 0.96 8.23 0.05
C VAL A 33 2.30 8.94 -0.02
N HIS A 34 2.45 9.89 -0.95
CA HIS A 34 3.61 10.76 -1.10
C HIS A 34 4.94 10.02 -1.36
N VAL A 35 4.88 8.94 -2.14
CA VAL A 35 6.06 8.18 -2.58
C VAL A 35 6.12 8.10 -4.11
N SER A 36 7.28 7.71 -4.63
CA SER A 36 7.45 7.48 -6.07
C SER A 36 6.66 6.24 -6.55
N CYS A 37 6.30 6.22 -7.84
CA CYS A 37 5.74 5.01 -8.47
C CYS A 37 6.67 3.80 -8.32
N ARG A 38 7.99 4.01 -8.37
CA ARG A 38 8.96 2.94 -8.17
C ARG A 38 8.86 2.31 -6.78
N THR A 39 8.74 3.13 -5.73
CA THR A 39 8.54 2.65 -4.35
C THR A 39 7.25 1.82 -4.25
N TRP A 40 6.16 2.29 -4.87
CA TRP A 40 4.91 1.53 -4.90
C TRP A 40 5.07 0.16 -5.58
N GLN A 41 5.75 0.10 -6.72
CA GLN A 41 6.02 -1.16 -7.42
C GLN A 41 6.87 -2.14 -6.60
N GLN A 42 7.78 -1.65 -5.77
CA GLN A 42 8.58 -2.50 -4.88
C GLN A 42 7.73 -3.16 -3.80
N TRP A 43 6.68 -2.47 -3.33
CA TRP A 43 5.71 -3.02 -2.39
C TRP A 43 4.78 -4.06 -3.04
N GLU A 44 4.46 -3.91 -4.33
CA GLU A 44 3.67 -4.90 -5.09
C GLU A 44 4.51 -6.04 -5.69
N ALA A 45 5.83 -5.94 -5.66
CA ALA A 45 6.70 -6.98 -6.17
C ALA A 45 6.61 -8.23 -5.27
N ALA A 46 6.65 -9.41 -5.88
CA ALA A 46 6.69 -10.66 -5.14
C ALA A 46 8.03 -10.79 -4.37
N PRO A 47 8.07 -11.48 -3.21
CA PRO A 47 9.27 -11.60 -2.36
C PRO A 47 10.50 -12.17 -3.06
N GLU A 48 10.31 -12.96 -4.12
CA GLU A 48 11.38 -13.56 -4.92
C GLU A 48 12.09 -12.53 -5.81
N ILE A 49 11.48 -11.37 -6.03
CA ILE A 49 12.04 -10.29 -6.83
C ILE A 49 13.01 -9.48 -5.96
N LYS A 50 14.26 -9.32 -6.42
CA LYS A 50 15.31 -8.57 -5.71
C LYS A 50 14.91 -7.16 -5.25
N SER A 51 14.02 -6.49 -6.00
CA SER A 51 13.57 -5.15 -5.64
C SER A 51 12.39 -5.12 -4.67
N HIS A 52 11.90 -6.26 -4.20
CA HIS A 52 10.80 -6.31 -3.23
C HIS A 52 11.17 -5.56 -1.95
N GLN A 53 10.21 -4.78 -1.44
CA GLN A 53 10.28 -4.20 -0.12
C GLN A 53 8.95 -4.36 0.60
N LYS A 54 9.00 -4.53 1.93
CA LYS A 54 7.80 -4.51 2.74
C LYS A 54 7.28 -3.07 2.87
N MET A 55 5.97 -2.89 2.71
CA MET A 55 5.34 -1.61 3.00
C MET A 55 5.29 -1.39 4.51
N HIS A 56 5.67 -0.20 4.97
CA HIS A 56 5.53 0.17 6.37
C HIS A 56 4.03 0.33 6.71
N PRO A 57 3.53 -0.19 7.86
CA PRO A 57 2.11 -0.12 8.22
C PRO A 57 1.52 1.31 8.16
N ALA A 58 2.28 2.33 8.55
CA ALA A 58 1.84 3.73 8.44
C ALA A 58 1.47 4.16 7.00
N PHE A 59 2.18 3.67 5.97
CA PHE A 59 1.82 3.95 4.58
C PHE A 59 0.57 3.17 4.16
N TRP A 60 0.41 1.95 4.67
CA TRP A 60 -0.76 1.13 4.40
C TRP A 60 -2.04 1.75 4.95
N GLU A 61 -2.04 2.14 6.22
CA GLU A 61 -3.15 2.83 6.86
C GLU A 61 -3.50 4.15 6.12
N LEU A 62 -2.47 4.94 5.78
CA LEU A 62 -2.66 6.19 5.04
C LEU A 62 -3.28 5.94 3.66
N PHE A 63 -2.82 4.91 2.94
CA PHE A 63 -3.37 4.51 1.65
C PHE A 63 -4.85 4.14 1.78
N GLN A 64 -5.21 3.27 2.72
CA GLN A 64 -6.59 2.86 2.94
C GLN A 64 -7.52 4.04 3.27
N ILE A 65 -7.09 4.94 4.16
CA ILE A 65 -7.84 6.15 4.52
C ILE A 65 -8.10 7.02 3.29
N LYS A 66 -7.05 7.30 2.49
CA LYS A 66 -7.16 8.18 1.33
C LYS A 66 -7.90 7.54 0.17
N ALA A 67 -7.66 6.26 -0.12
CA ALA A 67 -8.35 5.52 -1.16
C ALA A 67 -9.85 5.40 -0.88
N LYS A 68 -10.24 5.14 0.38
CA LYS A 68 -11.65 5.14 0.79
C LYS A 68 -12.36 6.48 0.53
N ARG A 69 -11.66 7.61 0.69
CA ARG A 69 -12.21 8.95 0.41
C ARG A 69 -12.45 9.23 -1.09
N LEU A 70 -11.88 8.42 -2.00
CA LEU A 70 -12.09 8.56 -3.45
C LEU A 70 -13.39 7.92 -3.94
N LYS A 71 -13.90 6.89 -3.25
CA LYS A 71 -15.24 6.33 -3.50
C LYS A 71 -16.26 7.17 -2.73
N LYS A 72 -16.82 8.20 -3.39
CA LYS A 72 -18.07 8.84 -2.97
C LYS A 72 -19.25 7.98 -3.39
#